data_AF-A0A7W8C762-F1
#
_entry.id   AF-A0A7W8C762-F1
#
_cell.length_a   1.000
_cell.length_b   1.000
_cell.length_c   1.000
_cell.angle_alpha   90.00
_cell.angle_beta   90.00
_cell.angle_gamma   90.00
#
_symmetry.space_group_name_H-M   'P 1'
#
loop_
_entity.id
_entity.type
_entity.pdbx_description
1 polymer ?
#
loop_
_entity_poly.entity_id
_entity_poly.type
_entity_poly.pdbx_seq_one_letter_code
_entity_poly.pdbx_strand_id
1 'polypeptide(L)'
;MGDMVIGGQSTQARLQRSDRGIDAAAQGVAVDEARLIDGLRAGDERAFVVLVDLHAPAMLRVARGYVPSREIAEEVVQEAWIAVLKGIAGFEGRSSLRTWLFAVMINIAKSRGIRERRDADAAIAAFTGGTVDPARFRSSDDPWPGHWKSDAVPAAFPEIPEGSLLDGELVEVAKRGLDGLPDRQRIVVTLRDMLGFDAAEVCDLLDISGANQRVLLHRGRAAVRAVLEDYLGEVS
;
A
#
# COMPACT_ATOMS: atom_id res chain seq x y z
N MET A 1 22.28 -50.50 -31.31
CA MET A 1 22.12 -50.16 -29.88
C MET A 1 22.63 -48.74 -29.72
N GLY A 2 21.83 -47.69 -29.93
CA GLY A 2 20.43 -47.54 -29.57
C GLY A 2 20.38 -46.75 -28.26
N ASP A 3 19.69 -45.61 -28.29
CA ASP A 3 19.29 -44.73 -27.18
C ASP A 3 20.28 -43.63 -26.74
N MET A 4 19.88 -42.39 -26.46
CA MET A 4 18.59 -41.70 -26.57
C MET A 4 18.84 -40.23 -26.22
N VAL A 5 18.61 -39.32 -27.16
CA VAL A 5 18.61 -37.86 -26.93
C VAL A 5 17.16 -37.45 -26.65
N ILE A 6 16.77 -37.29 -25.38
CA ILE A 6 15.50 -36.66 -25.00
C ILE A 6 15.67 -35.83 -23.72
N GLY A 7 15.25 -34.56 -23.77
CA GLY A 7 14.79 -33.85 -22.57
C GLY A 7 15.45 -32.51 -22.23
N GLY A 8 15.44 -31.53 -23.14
CA GLY A 8 15.90 -30.16 -22.84
C GLY A 8 14.93 -29.03 -23.20
N GLN A 9 13.82 -29.30 -23.89
CA GLN A 9 12.97 -28.23 -24.46
C GLN A 9 11.73 -27.85 -23.62
N SER A 10 11.40 -28.59 -22.56
CA SER A 10 10.13 -28.41 -21.84
C SER A 10 10.12 -27.29 -20.79
N THR A 11 11.28 -26.78 -20.36
CA THR A 11 11.37 -25.73 -19.33
C THR A 11 11.34 -24.31 -19.91
N GLN A 12 11.88 -24.12 -21.13
CA GLN A 12 11.86 -22.81 -21.82
C GLN A 12 10.46 -22.43 -22.33
N ALA A 13 9.64 -23.39 -22.75
CA ALA A 13 8.29 -23.13 -23.26
C ALA A 13 7.28 -22.70 -22.18
N ARG A 14 7.53 -23.02 -20.90
CA ARG A 14 6.67 -22.64 -19.77
C ARG A 14 6.91 -21.21 -19.30
N LEU A 15 8.17 -20.75 -19.34
CA LEU A 15 8.56 -19.36 -19.02
C LEU A 15 8.13 -18.36 -20.12
N GLN A 16 8.17 -18.76 -21.40
CA GLN A 16 7.72 -17.90 -22.51
C GLN A 16 6.20 -17.72 -22.59
N ARG A 17 5.40 -18.64 -21.99
CA ARG A 17 3.93 -18.50 -21.93
C ARG A 17 3.47 -17.58 -20.80
N SER A 18 4.19 -17.51 -19.67
CA SER A 18 3.87 -16.58 -18.58
C SER A 18 4.19 -15.14 -18.94
N ASP A 19 5.30 -14.91 -19.66
CA ASP A 19 5.72 -13.56 -20.08
C ASP A 19 4.71 -12.88 -21.01
N ARG A 20 4.20 -13.62 -22.03
CA ARG A 20 3.17 -13.08 -22.93
C ARG A 20 1.84 -12.76 -22.24
N GLY A 21 1.52 -13.45 -21.14
CA GLY A 21 0.28 -13.20 -20.39
C GLY A 21 0.36 -11.92 -19.57
N ILE A 22 1.53 -11.62 -18.99
CA ILE A 22 1.80 -10.39 -18.26
C ILE A 22 1.87 -9.20 -19.23
N ASP A 23 2.54 -9.37 -20.37
CA ASP A 23 2.62 -8.33 -21.41
C ASP A 23 1.24 -7.96 -21.96
N ALA A 24 0.37 -8.95 -22.20
CA ALA A 24 -0.99 -8.71 -22.69
C ALA A 24 -1.88 -8.02 -21.63
N ALA A 25 -1.74 -8.38 -20.35
CA ALA A 25 -2.48 -7.74 -19.26
C ALA A 25 -2.00 -6.29 -19.01
N ALA A 26 -0.69 -6.06 -19.00
CA ALA A 26 -0.11 -4.72 -18.89
C ALA A 26 -0.47 -3.84 -20.09
N GLN A 27 -0.49 -4.39 -21.29
CA GLN A 27 -0.97 -3.71 -22.49
C GLN A 27 -2.48 -3.41 -22.41
N GLY A 28 -3.28 -4.33 -21.89
CA GLY A 28 -4.71 -4.11 -21.65
C GLY A 28 -4.96 -2.95 -20.68
N VAL A 29 -4.27 -2.94 -19.54
CA VAL A 29 -4.33 -1.86 -18.54
C VAL A 29 -3.88 -0.52 -19.14
N ALA A 30 -2.80 -0.51 -19.93
CA ALA A 30 -2.31 0.70 -20.58
C ALA A 30 -3.28 1.24 -21.65
N VAL A 31 -3.92 0.34 -22.41
CA VAL A 31 -4.95 0.70 -23.40
C VAL A 31 -6.21 1.27 -22.71
N ASP A 32 -6.61 0.68 -21.59
CA ASP A 32 -7.74 1.17 -20.81
C ASP A 32 -7.42 2.52 -20.13
N GLU A 33 -6.19 2.71 -19.64
CA GLU A 33 -5.73 3.99 -19.09
C GLU A 33 -5.67 5.09 -20.15
N ALA A 34 -5.15 4.80 -21.35
CA ALA A 34 -5.13 5.76 -22.45
C ALA A 34 -6.55 6.22 -22.86
N ARG A 35 -7.50 5.28 -22.92
CA ARG A 35 -8.91 5.58 -23.20
C ARG A 35 -9.54 6.44 -22.10
N LEU A 36 -9.23 6.15 -20.83
CA LEU A 36 -9.69 6.98 -19.72
C LEU A 36 -9.14 8.40 -19.83
N ILE A 37 -7.85 8.57 -20.13
CA ILE A 37 -7.22 9.88 -20.31
C ILE A 37 -7.88 10.65 -21.46
N ASP A 38 -8.07 10.02 -22.62
CA ASP A 38 -8.68 10.67 -23.78
C ASP A 38 -10.13 11.05 -23.50
N GLY A 39 -10.90 10.18 -22.83
CA GLY A 39 -12.25 10.48 -22.37
C GLY A 39 -12.30 11.68 -21.44
N LEU A 40 -11.42 11.72 -20.42
CA LEU A 40 -11.34 12.86 -19.49
C LEU A 40 -10.97 14.16 -20.21
N ARG A 41 -10.03 14.13 -21.17
CA ARG A 41 -9.66 15.31 -21.99
C ARG A 41 -10.80 15.79 -22.87
N ALA A 42 -11.66 14.87 -23.34
CA ALA A 42 -12.86 15.18 -24.10
C ALA A 42 -14.04 15.61 -23.23
N GLY A 43 -13.91 15.58 -21.89
CA GLY A 43 -15.01 15.90 -20.97
C GLY A 43 -16.06 14.79 -20.85
N ASP A 44 -15.71 13.53 -21.15
CA ASP A 44 -16.61 12.39 -20.98
C ASP A 44 -16.89 12.12 -19.49
N GLU A 45 -18.10 12.45 -19.06
CA GLU A 45 -18.58 12.21 -17.69
C GLU A 45 -18.50 10.74 -17.28
N ARG A 46 -18.64 9.79 -18.22
CA ARG A 46 -18.57 8.36 -17.89
C ARG A 46 -17.15 7.95 -17.54
N ALA A 47 -16.16 8.45 -18.28
CA ALA A 47 -14.75 8.21 -17.98
C ALA A 47 -14.39 8.77 -16.59
N PHE A 48 -14.96 9.93 -16.23
CA PHE A 48 -14.79 10.51 -14.91
C PHE A 48 -15.44 9.66 -13.81
N VAL A 49 -16.69 9.23 -13.98
CA VAL A 49 -17.39 8.37 -12.99
C VAL A 49 -16.60 7.07 -12.75
N VAL A 50 -16.13 6.40 -13.80
CA VAL A 50 -15.32 5.18 -13.68
C VAL A 50 -14.06 5.44 -12.84
N LEU A 51 -13.38 6.55 -13.08
CA LEU A 51 -12.17 6.91 -12.34
C LEU A 51 -12.48 7.22 -10.86
N VAL A 52 -13.59 7.90 -10.59
CA VAL A 52 -14.06 8.22 -9.23
C VAL A 52 -14.38 6.94 -8.48
N ASP A 53 -15.18 6.04 -9.05
CA ASP A 53 -15.58 4.78 -8.42
C ASP A 53 -14.35 3.91 -8.10
N LEU A 54 -13.35 3.92 -8.99
CA LEU A 54 -12.13 3.15 -8.82
C LEU A 54 -11.21 3.69 -7.72
N HIS A 55 -11.14 5.00 -7.52
CA HIS A 55 -10.09 5.62 -6.71
C HIS A 55 -10.56 6.42 -5.49
N ALA A 56 -11.80 6.93 -5.47
CA ALA A 56 -12.26 7.78 -4.36
C ALA A 56 -12.20 7.08 -2.98
N PRO A 57 -12.61 5.79 -2.81
CA PRO A 57 -12.47 5.12 -1.53
C PRO A 57 -11.02 5.00 -1.06
N ALA A 58 -10.10 4.74 -2.00
CA ALA A 58 -8.68 4.61 -1.73
C ALA A 58 -8.03 5.97 -1.39
N MET A 59 -8.40 7.03 -2.12
CA MET A 59 -7.95 8.39 -1.85
C MET A 59 -8.43 8.86 -0.49
N LEU A 60 -9.69 8.61 -0.12
CA LEU A 60 -10.24 8.96 1.19
C LEU A 60 -9.46 8.28 2.31
N ARG A 61 -9.14 6.99 2.16
CA ARG A 61 -8.35 6.25 3.15
C ARG A 61 -6.96 6.87 3.37
N VAL A 62 -6.29 7.29 2.30
CA VAL A 62 -4.97 7.93 2.39
C VAL A 62 -5.09 9.36 2.94
N ALA A 63 -6.07 10.14 2.49
CA ALA A 63 -6.30 11.51 2.94
C ALA A 63 -6.55 11.60 4.46
N ARG A 64 -7.28 10.63 5.04
CA ARG A 64 -7.47 10.50 6.50
C ARG A 64 -6.17 10.38 7.30
N GLY A 65 -5.05 10.00 6.68
CA GLY A 65 -3.74 10.03 7.32
C GLY A 65 -3.15 11.44 7.48
N TYR A 66 -3.65 12.43 6.74
CA TYR A 66 -3.12 13.79 6.74
C TYR A 66 -3.97 14.78 7.56
N VAL A 67 -5.29 14.58 7.61
CA VAL A 67 -6.26 15.53 8.16
C VAL A 67 -7.06 14.95 9.33
N PRO A 68 -7.59 15.78 10.25
CA PRO A 68 -8.10 15.31 11.54
C PRO A 68 -9.51 14.70 11.50
N SER A 69 -10.29 14.93 10.44
CA SER A 69 -11.66 14.41 10.32
C SER A 69 -11.95 13.83 8.94
N ARG A 70 -13.01 13.01 8.88
CA ARG A 70 -13.47 12.42 7.62
C ARG A 70 -14.00 13.47 6.65
N GLU A 71 -14.73 14.46 7.16
CA GLU A 71 -15.31 15.55 6.38
C GLU A 71 -14.21 16.34 5.66
N ILE A 72 -13.14 16.68 6.38
CA ILE A 72 -11.98 17.36 5.78
C ILE A 72 -11.30 16.46 4.74
N ALA A 73 -11.23 15.16 4.99
CA ALA A 73 -10.66 14.21 4.03
C ALA A 73 -11.52 14.11 2.74
N GLU A 74 -12.85 14.14 2.87
CA GLU A 74 -13.77 14.17 1.73
C GLU A 74 -13.61 15.48 0.93
N GLU A 75 -13.47 16.62 1.60
CA GLU A 75 -13.17 17.89 0.92
C GLU A 75 -11.85 17.84 0.14
N VAL A 76 -10.79 17.27 0.73
CA VAL A 76 -9.49 17.09 0.05
C VAL A 76 -9.64 16.23 -1.22
N VAL A 77 -10.41 15.13 -1.14
CA VAL A 77 -10.68 14.26 -2.30
C VAL A 77 -11.46 15.00 -3.37
N GLN A 78 -12.48 15.78 -3.00
CA GLN A 78 -13.25 16.60 -3.94
C GLN A 78 -12.37 17.64 -4.64
N GLU A 79 -11.54 18.35 -3.88
CA GLU A 79 -10.60 19.35 -4.42
C GLU A 79 -9.59 18.70 -5.37
N ALA A 80 -9.10 17.49 -5.05
CA ALA A 80 -8.22 16.73 -5.92
C ALA A 80 -8.89 16.37 -7.26
N TRP A 81 -10.15 15.94 -7.25
CA TRP A 81 -10.89 15.67 -8.48
C TRP A 81 -11.05 16.92 -9.35
N ILE A 82 -11.36 18.06 -8.74
CA ILE A 82 -11.45 19.35 -9.45
C ILE A 82 -10.10 19.72 -10.05
N ALA A 83 -9.01 19.55 -9.31
CA ALA A 83 -7.65 19.84 -9.78
C ALA A 83 -7.26 18.92 -10.94
N VAL A 84 -7.59 17.64 -10.87
CA VAL A 84 -7.35 16.64 -11.92
C VAL A 84 -8.10 16.99 -13.20
N LEU A 85 -9.39 17.31 -13.11
CA LEU A 85 -10.20 17.72 -14.27
C LEU A 85 -9.66 19.00 -14.92
N LYS A 86 -9.21 19.98 -14.13
CA LYS A 86 -8.58 21.20 -14.65
C LYS A 86 -7.19 20.94 -15.24
N GLY A 87 -6.47 19.93 -14.76
CA GLY A 87 -5.09 19.63 -15.14
C GLY A 87 -4.92 18.59 -16.25
N ILE A 88 -5.95 17.80 -16.56
CA ILE A 88 -5.83 16.60 -17.43
C ILE A 88 -5.35 16.92 -18.86
N ALA A 89 -5.68 18.10 -19.38
CA ALA A 89 -5.20 18.55 -20.68
C ALA A 89 -3.66 18.68 -20.73
N GLY A 90 -3.03 19.02 -19.60
CA GLY A 90 -1.57 19.13 -19.46
C GLY A 90 -0.89 17.88 -18.93
N PHE A 91 -1.61 16.77 -18.74
CA PHE A 91 -1.01 15.53 -18.28
C PHE A 91 -0.17 14.88 -19.38
N GLU A 92 1.14 14.72 -19.14
CA GLU A 92 2.11 14.26 -20.15
C GLU A 92 2.35 12.73 -20.12
N GLY A 93 1.74 11.98 -19.20
CA GLY A 93 1.95 10.53 -19.10
C GLY A 93 3.35 10.12 -18.60
N ARG A 94 4.04 10.99 -17.85
CA ARG A 94 5.34 10.68 -17.21
C ARG A 94 5.23 9.72 -16.02
N SER A 95 4.01 9.48 -15.55
CA SER A 95 3.62 8.47 -14.56
C SER A 95 2.26 7.91 -14.95
N SER A 96 1.78 6.88 -14.25
CA SER A 96 0.39 6.42 -14.42
C SER A 96 -0.61 7.52 -14.01
N LEU A 97 -1.82 7.47 -14.55
CA LEU A 97 -2.91 8.38 -14.18
C LEU A 97 -3.22 8.25 -12.68
N ARG A 98 -3.17 7.02 -12.16
CA ARG A 98 -3.34 6.73 -10.73
C ARG A 98 -2.29 7.44 -9.88
N THR A 99 -1.00 7.32 -10.24
CA THR A 99 0.09 7.93 -9.47
C THR A 99 0.01 9.44 -9.51
N TRP A 100 -0.34 10.03 -10.64
CA TRP A 100 -0.58 11.47 -10.74
C TRP A 100 -1.77 11.95 -9.89
N LEU A 101 -2.90 11.25 -9.93
CA LEU A 101 -4.08 11.52 -9.10
C LEU A 101 -3.74 11.53 -7.59
N PHE A 102 -3.02 10.49 -7.12
CA PHE A 102 -2.61 10.41 -5.72
C PHE A 102 -1.59 11.50 -5.35
N ALA A 103 -0.69 11.88 -6.26
CA ALA A 103 0.24 12.98 -6.03
C ALA A 103 -0.50 14.31 -5.83
N VAL A 104 -1.48 14.61 -6.69
CA VAL A 104 -2.33 15.81 -6.57
C VAL A 104 -3.05 15.83 -5.23
N MET A 105 -3.72 14.73 -4.87
CA MET A 105 -4.44 14.61 -3.61
C MET A 105 -3.52 14.77 -2.39
N ILE A 106 -2.37 14.10 -2.37
CA ILE A 106 -1.41 14.18 -1.26
C ILE A 106 -0.88 15.61 -1.11
N ASN A 107 -0.64 16.33 -2.20
CA ASN A 107 -0.20 17.73 -2.14
C ASN A 107 -1.26 18.64 -1.52
N ILE A 108 -2.53 18.46 -1.87
CA ILE A 108 -3.66 19.18 -1.25
C ILE A 108 -3.77 18.82 0.24
N ALA A 109 -3.73 17.51 0.55
CA ALA A 109 -3.82 17.00 1.92
C ALA A 109 -2.68 17.53 2.81
N LYS A 110 -1.44 17.53 2.30
CA LYS A 110 -0.25 18.09 2.99
C LYS A 110 -0.44 19.58 3.23
N SER A 111 -0.88 20.34 2.23
CA SER A 111 -1.08 21.80 2.35
C SER A 111 -2.14 22.14 3.41
N ARG A 112 -3.19 21.32 3.51
CA ARG A 112 -4.24 21.45 4.53
C ARG A 112 -3.77 21.02 5.92
N GLY A 113 -3.10 19.86 6.00
CA GLY A 113 -2.60 19.27 7.25
C GLY A 113 -1.45 20.06 7.88
N ILE A 114 -0.51 20.62 7.10
CA ILE A 114 0.60 21.47 7.60
C ILE A 114 0.09 22.76 8.23
N ARG A 115 -1.05 23.28 7.75
CA ARG A 115 -1.69 24.47 8.33
C ARG A 115 -2.29 24.19 9.72
N GLU A 116 -2.60 22.94 10.03
CA GLU A 116 -3.22 22.50 11.29
C GLU A 116 -2.26 21.74 12.22
N ARG A 117 -1.16 21.15 11.72
CA ARG A 117 -0.23 20.25 12.46
C ARG A 117 1.07 20.89 12.96
N ARG A 118 1.16 22.21 13.11
CA ARG A 118 2.34 22.82 13.75
C ARG A 118 2.60 22.33 15.19
N ASP A 119 1.67 21.58 15.78
CA ASP A 119 1.76 21.08 17.16
C ASP A 119 2.20 19.59 17.28
N ALA A 120 2.29 18.81 16.20
CA ALA A 120 2.44 17.34 16.28
C ALA A 120 3.85 16.79 15.94
N ASP A 121 4.74 17.59 15.36
CA ASP A 121 6.04 17.13 14.84
C ASP A 121 7.09 16.85 15.95
N ALA A 122 6.80 17.15 17.21
CA ALA A 122 7.68 16.83 18.34
C ALA A 122 7.73 15.32 18.70
N ALA A 123 6.79 14.50 18.19
CA ALA A 123 6.69 13.08 18.57
C ALA A 123 7.58 12.12 17.75
N ILE A 124 8.07 12.53 16.57
CA ILE A 124 8.83 11.64 15.67
C ILE A 124 10.30 11.46 16.12
N ALA A 125 10.87 12.44 16.81
CA ALA A 125 12.26 12.38 17.27
C ALA A 125 12.46 11.54 18.55
N ALA A 126 11.39 11.17 19.25
CA ALA A 126 11.46 10.56 20.59
C ALA A 126 10.68 9.25 20.76
N PHE A 127 10.16 8.65 19.69
CA PHE A 127 9.49 7.35 19.79
C PHE A 127 10.44 6.22 19.36
N THR A 128 11.10 5.62 20.35
CA THR A 128 11.87 4.36 20.25
C THR A 128 10.97 3.11 20.31
N GLY A 129 9.65 3.26 20.44
CA GLY A 129 8.70 2.16 20.51
C GLY A 129 8.25 1.63 19.14
N GLY A 130 8.07 0.31 19.02
CA GLY A 130 7.42 -0.32 17.86
C GLY A 130 8.33 -1.05 16.87
N THR A 131 9.40 -1.71 17.36
CA THR A 131 9.91 -2.91 16.66
C THR A 131 9.32 -4.14 17.34
N VAL A 132 9.34 -5.28 16.67
CA VAL A 132 9.12 -6.57 17.36
C VAL A 132 10.09 -6.62 18.54
N ASP A 133 9.59 -6.98 19.73
CA ASP A 133 10.40 -7.02 20.95
C ASP A 133 11.75 -7.73 20.68
N PRO A 134 12.90 -7.04 20.84
CA PRO A 134 14.22 -7.62 20.66
C PRO A 134 14.41 -8.93 21.45
N ALA A 135 13.71 -9.11 22.57
CA ALA A 135 13.74 -10.33 23.37
C ALA A 135 13.19 -11.58 22.64
N ARG A 136 12.40 -11.40 21.57
CA ARG A 136 11.92 -12.51 20.71
C ARG A 136 13.01 -13.05 19.78
N PHE A 137 14.09 -12.31 19.59
CA PHE A 137 15.22 -12.72 18.77
C PHE A 137 16.34 -13.31 19.63
N ARG A 138 17.13 -14.19 19.02
CA ARG A 138 18.34 -14.77 19.61
C ARG A 138 19.41 -13.69 19.77
N SER A 139 20.12 -13.73 20.90
CA SER A 139 21.16 -12.76 21.25
C SER A 139 22.37 -12.87 20.34
N SER A 140 23.27 -11.89 20.42
CA SER A 140 24.55 -11.85 19.68
C SER A 140 25.44 -13.06 19.92
N ASP A 141 25.24 -13.75 21.05
CA ASP A 141 26.11 -14.84 21.51
C ASP A 141 25.56 -16.23 21.11
N ASP A 142 24.39 -16.28 20.45
CA ASP A 142 23.82 -17.51 19.89
C ASP A 142 24.52 -17.87 18.56
N PRO A 143 24.60 -19.17 18.18
CA PRO A 143 25.08 -19.56 16.85
C PRO A 143 24.29 -18.94 15.67
N TRP A 144 23.06 -18.48 15.90
CA TRP A 144 22.19 -17.84 14.91
C TRP A 144 21.63 -16.50 15.43
N PRO A 145 22.47 -15.46 15.60
CA PRO A 145 22.03 -14.16 16.11
C PRO A 145 20.96 -13.50 15.24
N GLY A 146 19.98 -12.85 15.86
CA GLY A 146 18.91 -12.15 15.12
C GLY A 146 17.85 -13.06 14.48
N HIS A 147 17.99 -14.40 14.59
CA HIS A 147 16.90 -15.33 14.28
C HIS A 147 15.85 -15.33 15.40
N TRP A 148 14.64 -15.79 15.10
CA TRP A 148 13.62 -16.01 16.12
C TRP A 148 14.05 -17.07 17.14
N LYS A 149 13.71 -16.85 18.42
CA LYS A 149 13.72 -17.94 19.40
C LYS A 149 12.59 -18.91 19.06
N SER A 150 12.81 -20.19 19.30
CA SER A 150 11.90 -21.28 18.90
C SER A 150 10.49 -21.15 19.49
N ASP A 151 10.40 -20.60 20.70
CA ASP A 151 9.19 -20.33 21.49
C ASP A 151 8.61 -18.93 21.25
N ALA A 152 9.30 -18.08 20.49
CA ALA A 152 8.90 -16.70 20.20
C ALA A 152 8.65 -16.45 18.70
N VAL A 153 8.67 -17.50 17.88
CA VAL A 153 8.30 -17.43 16.45
C VAL A 153 6.86 -16.93 16.34
N PRO A 154 6.57 -15.96 15.44
CA PRO A 154 5.20 -15.58 15.12
C PRO A 154 4.35 -16.79 14.77
N ALA A 155 3.15 -16.88 15.35
CA ALA A 155 2.20 -17.91 14.96
C ALA A 155 1.92 -17.79 13.46
N ALA A 156 1.84 -18.95 12.78
CA ALA A 156 1.34 -18.97 11.42
C ALA A 156 -0.11 -18.49 11.44
N PHE A 157 -0.51 -17.71 10.44
CA PHE A 157 -1.93 -17.40 10.26
C PHE A 157 -2.68 -18.72 10.04
N PRO A 158 -3.80 -18.95 10.75
CA PRO A 158 -4.58 -20.15 10.54
C PRO A 158 -5.10 -20.20 9.10
N GLU A 159 -5.29 -21.41 8.57
CA GLU A 159 -6.01 -21.57 7.30
C GLU A 159 -7.50 -21.25 7.55
N ILE A 160 -7.90 -20.02 7.21
CA ILE A 160 -9.27 -19.55 7.35
C ILE A 160 -9.93 -19.65 5.96
N PRO A 161 -11.05 -20.39 5.82
CA PRO A 161 -11.81 -20.38 4.57
C PRO A 161 -12.30 -18.97 4.21
N GLU A 162 -12.10 -18.57 2.95
CA GLU A 162 -12.60 -17.29 2.43
C GLU A 162 -14.11 -17.15 2.68
N GLY A 163 -14.53 -15.99 3.18
CA GLY A 163 -15.94 -15.70 3.46
C GLY A 163 -16.48 -16.27 4.78
N SER A 164 -15.61 -16.81 5.65
CA SER A 164 -16.00 -17.15 7.02
C SER A 164 -16.20 -15.90 7.89
N LEU A 165 -16.94 -16.01 8.99
CA LEU A 165 -17.09 -14.90 9.96
C LEU A 165 -15.74 -14.47 10.54
N LEU A 166 -14.83 -15.44 10.78
CA LEU A 166 -13.48 -15.19 11.29
C LEU A 166 -12.62 -14.39 10.30
N ASP A 167 -12.79 -14.60 8.99
CA ASP A 167 -12.13 -13.82 7.95
C ASP A 167 -12.56 -12.34 8.00
N GLY A 168 -13.87 -12.09 8.13
CA GLY A 168 -14.43 -10.74 8.30
C GLY A 168 -13.94 -10.05 9.59
N GLU A 169 -13.92 -10.77 10.71
CA GLU A 169 -13.42 -10.24 11.98
C GLU A 169 -11.92 -9.91 11.92
N LEU A 170 -11.12 -10.77 11.31
CA LEU A 170 -9.68 -10.55 11.14
C LEU A 170 -9.38 -9.29 10.31
N VAL A 171 -10.16 -9.06 9.25
CA VAL A 171 -10.08 -7.83 8.44
C VAL A 171 -10.40 -6.59 9.28
N GLU A 172 -11.43 -6.64 10.14
CA GLU A 172 -11.77 -5.51 11.02
C GLU A 172 -10.72 -5.30 12.12
N VAL A 173 -10.11 -6.36 12.66
CA VAL A 173 -8.97 -6.27 13.58
C VAL A 173 -7.78 -5.61 12.89
N ALA A 174 -7.44 -6.02 11.66
CA ALA A 174 -6.37 -5.42 10.89
C ALA A 174 -6.61 -3.93 10.61
N LYS A 175 -7.85 -3.55 10.25
CA LYS A 175 -8.26 -2.14 10.06
C LYS A 175 -8.09 -1.33 11.34
N ARG A 176 -8.49 -1.87 12.50
CA ARG A 176 -8.27 -1.21 13.80
C ARG A 176 -6.79 -1.04 14.11
N GLY A 177 -5.98 -2.08 13.86
CA GLY A 177 -4.53 -1.99 13.99
C GLY A 177 -3.92 -0.89 13.13
N LEU A 178 -4.40 -0.76 11.89
CA LEU A 178 -3.99 0.29 10.95
C LEU A 178 -4.42 1.69 11.43
N ASP A 179 -5.67 1.85 11.90
CA ASP A 179 -6.18 3.10 12.47
C ASP A 179 -5.42 3.51 13.75
N GLY A 180 -4.84 2.55 14.49
CA GLY A 180 -3.99 2.82 15.65
C GLY A 180 -2.56 3.29 15.33
N LEU A 181 -2.10 3.19 14.08
CA LEU A 181 -0.73 3.56 13.72
C LEU A 181 -0.50 5.08 13.71
N PRO A 182 0.73 5.54 13.99
CA PRO A 182 1.15 6.90 13.64
C PRO A 182 0.93 7.17 12.15
N ASP A 183 0.48 8.38 11.82
CA ASP A 183 0.01 8.72 10.49
C ASP A 183 0.97 8.37 9.35
N ARG A 184 2.27 8.68 9.52
CA ARG A 184 3.29 8.36 8.52
C ARG A 184 3.42 6.85 8.26
N GLN A 185 3.29 6.03 9.30
CA GLN A 185 3.32 4.57 9.16
C GLN A 185 2.03 4.08 8.49
N ARG A 186 0.87 4.59 8.93
CA ARG A 186 -0.44 4.27 8.34
C ARG A 186 -0.47 4.54 6.84
N ILE A 187 0.01 5.72 6.41
CA ILE A 187 0.05 6.12 5.00
C ILE A 187 0.95 5.18 4.20
N VAL A 188 2.16 4.88 4.68
CA VAL A 188 3.10 3.99 3.98
C VAL A 188 2.56 2.57 3.86
N VAL A 189 1.99 2.01 4.93
CA VAL A 189 1.35 0.68 4.91
C VAL A 189 0.16 0.67 3.94
N THR A 190 -0.70 1.69 3.98
CA THR A 190 -1.86 1.79 3.08
C THR A 190 -1.41 1.81 1.62
N LEU A 191 -0.44 2.65 1.26
CA LEU A 191 0.03 2.76 -0.12
C LEU A 191 0.70 1.47 -0.62
N ARG A 192 1.56 0.84 0.19
CA ARG A 192 2.30 -0.38 -0.21
C ARG A 192 1.45 -1.64 -0.19
N ASP A 193 0.73 -1.87 0.90
CA ASP A 193 0.15 -3.19 1.20
C ASP A 193 -1.31 -3.28 0.78
N MET A 194 -2.04 -2.16 0.80
CA MET A 194 -3.46 -2.13 0.40
C MET A 194 -3.65 -1.65 -1.03
N LEU A 195 -2.88 -0.64 -1.46
CA LEU A 195 -3.04 -0.03 -2.78
C LEU A 195 -2.01 -0.54 -3.78
N GLY A 196 -0.97 -1.26 -3.35
CA GLY A 196 0.00 -1.89 -4.23
C GLY A 196 0.92 -0.92 -4.99
N PHE A 197 1.03 0.35 -4.57
CA PHE A 197 2.07 1.25 -5.11
C PHE A 197 3.43 0.65 -4.83
N ASP A 198 4.39 0.74 -5.74
CA ASP A 198 5.72 0.22 -5.50
C ASP A 198 6.52 1.07 -4.49
N ALA A 199 7.71 0.61 -4.09
CA ALA A 199 8.51 1.34 -3.11
C ALA A 199 9.02 2.70 -3.63
N ALA A 200 9.35 2.80 -4.92
CA ALA A 200 9.82 4.04 -5.54
C ALA A 200 8.66 5.05 -5.66
N GLU A 201 7.49 4.61 -6.14
CA GLU A 201 6.29 5.45 -6.20
C GLU A 201 5.91 6.01 -4.83
N VAL A 202 6.00 5.21 -3.77
CA VAL A 202 5.73 5.69 -2.41
C VAL A 202 6.76 6.71 -1.95
N CYS A 203 8.04 6.53 -2.28
CA CYS A 203 9.08 7.52 -1.97
C CYS A 203 8.80 8.84 -2.68
N ASP A 204 8.46 8.79 -3.97
CA ASP A 204 8.18 9.98 -4.79
C ASP A 204 6.91 10.70 -4.33
N LEU A 205 5.82 9.96 -4.07
CA LEU A 205 4.55 10.53 -3.59
C LEU A 205 4.70 11.21 -2.23
N LEU A 206 5.48 10.61 -1.33
CA LEU A 206 5.61 11.09 0.05
C LEU A 206 6.77 12.06 0.23
N ASP A 207 7.69 12.16 -0.73
CA ASP A 207 8.96 12.88 -0.63
C ASP A 207 9.80 12.39 0.56
N ILE A 208 10.11 11.08 0.56
CA ILE A 208 10.91 10.41 1.59
C ILE A 208 11.97 9.50 0.97
N SER A 209 13.05 9.23 1.71
CA SER A 209 14.07 8.27 1.26
C SER A 209 13.56 6.83 1.35
N GLY A 210 14.11 5.95 0.49
CA GLY A 210 13.81 4.51 0.54
C GLY A 210 14.17 3.85 1.88
N ALA A 211 15.21 4.33 2.56
CA ALA A 211 15.55 3.87 3.91
C ALA A 211 14.43 4.23 4.93
N ASN A 212 13.93 5.47 4.89
CA ASN A 212 12.83 5.91 5.74
C ASN A 212 11.54 5.14 5.43
N GLN A 213 11.21 4.96 4.15
CA GLN A 213 10.05 4.19 3.69
C GLN A 213 10.08 2.76 4.24
N ARG A 214 11.23 2.07 4.17
CA ARG A 214 11.39 0.70 4.68
C ARG A 214 11.17 0.62 6.19
N VAL A 215 11.71 1.59 6.93
CA VAL A 215 11.54 1.66 8.40
C VAL A 215 10.07 1.88 8.75
N LEU A 216 9.40 2.83 8.10
CA LEU A 216 7.97 3.10 8.34
C LEU A 216 7.11 1.88 8.01
N LEU A 217 7.36 1.23 6.88
CA LEU A 217 6.63 0.03 6.45
C LEU A 217 6.82 -1.14 7.42
N HIS A 218 8.08 -1.41 7.79
CA HIS A 218 8.39 -2.51 8.71
C HIS A 218 7.70 -2.31 10.06
N ARG A 219 7.79 -1.10 10.62
CA ARG A 219 7.17 -0.78 11.92
C ARG A 219 5.65 -0.85 11.86
N GLY A 220 5.03 -0.31 10.82
CA GLY A 220 3.59 -0.40 10.63
C GLY A 220 3.11 -1.85 10.53
N ARG A 221 3.80 -2.69 9.75
CA ARG A 221 3.49 -4.13 9.66
C ARG A 221 3.67 -4.87 10.98
N ALA A 222 4.73 -4.55 11.73
CA ALA A 222 4.97 -5.18 13.03
C ALA A 222 3.87 -4.85 14.05
N ALA A 223 3.42 -3.59 14.08
CA ALA A 223 2.33 -3.16 14.95
C ALA A 223 0.98 -3.78 14.56
N VAL A 224 0.64 -3.82 13.26
CA VAL A 224 -0.58 -4.51 12.80
C VAL A 224 -0.52 -6.01 13.12
N ARG A 225 0.64 -6.64 12.93
CA ARG A 225 0.85 -8.05 13.28
C ARG A 225 0.64 -8.31 14.77
N ALA A 226 1.16 -7.47 15.66
CA ALA A 226 0.98 -7.65 17.09
C ALA A 226 -0.52 -7.66 17.47
N VAL A 227 -1.30 -6.71 16.94
CA VAL A 227 -2.76 -6.65 17.16
C VAL A 227 -3.48 -7.90 16.65
N LEU A 228 -3.04 -8.47 15.52
CA LEU A 228 -3.59 -9.70 14.98
C LEU A 228 -3.20 -10.93 15.80
N GLU A 229 -1.95 -11.00 16.27
CA GLU A 229 -1.46 -12.07 17.15
C GLU A 229 -2.22 -12.10 18.48
N ASP A 230 -2.45 -10.93 19.09
CA ASP A 230 -3.21 -10.80 20.34
C ASP A 230 -4.65 -11.32 20.17
N TYR A 231 -5.35 -10.89 19.10
CA TYR A 231 -6.71 -11.34 18.81
C TYR A 231 -6.78 -12.85 18.52
N LEU A 232 -5.85 -13.40 17.74
CA LEU A 232 -5.80 -14.85 17.48
C LEU A 232 -5.50 -15.65 18.76
N GLY A 233 -4.72 -15.10 19.68
CA GLY A 233 -4.47 -15.69 20.99
C GLY A 233 -5.68 -15.67 21.93
N GLU A 234 -6.58 -14.70 21.80
CA GLU A 234 -7.82 -14.61 22.57
C GLU A 234 -8.92 -15.56 22.05
N VAL A 235 -8.92 -15.85 20.75
CA VAL A 235 -9.95 -16.66 20.08
C VAL A 235 -9.61 -18.16 20.04
N SER A 236 -8.33 -18.52 20.22
CA SER A 236 -7.85 -19.91 20.27
C SER A 236 -7.94 -20.56 21.65
#